data_AF-A0A1V5UUA3-F1
#
_entry.id   AF-A0A1V5UUA3-F1
#
_cell.length_a   1.000
_cell.length_b   1.000
_cell.length_c   1.000
_cell.angle_alpha   90.00
_cell.angle_beta   90.00
_cell.angle_gamma   90.00
#
_symmetry.space_group_name_H-M   'P 1'
#
loop_
_entity.id
_entity.type
_entity.pdbx_description
1 polymer ?
#
loop_
_entity_poly.entity_id
_entity_poly.type
_entity_poly.pdbx_seq_one_letter_code
_entity_poly.pdbx_strand_id
1 'polypeptide(L)'
;MKTIVYAASDITFIEIDAARFWNPPATFTQGGKVYRRLTPEYWAWFYRKYHVVEKALVNGKISETAFVEILDRFSALYNHAVAAYGKETLREAVRLTDISHIDEAVKRDNAVGNVEPSVVRESRRRAPSIVAERGR
;
A
#
# COMPACT_ATOMS: atom_id res chain seq x y z
N MET A 1 -11.14 -2.59 -20.92
CA MET A 1 -10.20 -3.36 -20.07
C MET A 1 -10.37 -2.87 -18.63
N LYS A 2 -10.43 -3.76 -17.64
CA LYS A 2 -10.64 -3.36 -16.24
C LYS A 2 -9.27 -3.15 -15.61
N THR A 3 -8.96 -1.93 -15.20
CA THR A 3 -7.70 -1.60 -14.52
C THR A 3 -7.90 -1.67 -13.01
N ILE A 4 -6.94 -2.26 -12.30
CA ILE A 4 -6.89 -2.25 -10.83
C ILE A 4 -5.82 -1.25 -10.42
N VAL A 5 -6.24 -0.28 -9.61
CA VAL A 5 -5.34 0.72 -9.07
C VAL A 5 -4.79 0.24 -7.73
N TYR A 6 -3.48 0.34 -7.57
CA TYR A 6 -2.79 0.08 -6.32
C TYR A 6 -2.09 1.34 -5.86
N ALA A 7 -2.28 1.73 -4.60
CA ALA A 7 -1.71 2.94 -4.02
C ALA A 7 -0.82 2.61 -2.82
N ALA A 8 0.28 3.34 -2.70
CA ALA A 8 1.20 3.29 -1.57
C ALA A 8 0.88 4.41 -0.57
N SER A 9 1.46 4.32 0.64
CA SER A 9 1.28 5.29 1.73
C SER A 9 1.61 6.74 1.36
N ASP A 10 2.53 6.94 0.41
CA ASP A 10 2.96 8.26 -0.10
C ASP A 10 2.07 8.80 -1.23
N ILE A 11 0.87 8.24 -1.43
CA ILE A 11 -0.09 8.64 -2.48
C ILE A 11 0.44 8.33 -3.90
N THR A 12 1.59 7.65 -4.02
CA THR A 12 2.05 7.06 -5.27
C THR A 12 1.13 5.90 -5.64
N PHE A 13 0.66 5.84 -6.87
CA PHE A 13 -0.17 4.73 -7.35
C PHE A 13 0.34 4.16 -8.66
N ILE A 14 -0.01 2.90 -8.92
CA ILE A 14 0.21 2.25 -10.19
C ILE A 14 -1.07 1.58 -10.67
N GLU A 15 -1.21 1.57 -11.99
CA GLU A 15 -2.31 0.95 -12.70
C GLU A 15 -1.84 -0.40 -13.24
N ILE A 16 -2.54 -1.46 -12.84
CA ILE A 16 -2.27 -2.80 -13.36
C ILE A 16 -3.51 -3.31 -14.06
N ASP A 17 -3.34 -3.84 -15.26
CA ASP A 17 -4.42 -4.51 -15.98
C ASP A 17 -4.91 -5.73 -15.18
N ALA A 18 -6.22 -5.82 -14.94
CA ALA A 18 -6.81 -6.88 -14.13
C ALA A 18 -6.57 -8.28 -14.76
N ALA A 19 -6.47 -8.38 -16.09
CA ALA A 19 -6.26 -9.66 -16.75
C ALA A 19 -4.86 -10.24 -16.47
N ARG A 20 -3.93 -9.42 -15.95
CA ARG A 20 -2.62 -9.87 -15.49
C ARG A 20 -2.69 -10.77 -14.25
N PHE A 21 -3.78 -10.71 -13.48
CA PHE A 21 -3.95 -11.51 -12.27
C PHE A 21 -5.21 -12.37 -12.34
N TRP A 22 -5.03 -13.69 -12.25
CA TRP A 22 -6.13 -14.61 -12.00
C TRP A 22 -6.82 -14.31 -10.65
N ASN A 23 -6.02 -13.93 -9.63
CA ASN A 23 -6.50 -13.47 -8.35
C ASN A 23 -5.65 -12.27 -7.88
N PRO A 24 -6.14 -11.03 -8.03
CA PRO A 24 -5.35 -9.83 -7.69
C PRO A 24 -5.10 -9.77 -6.18
N PRO A 25 -3.84 -9.72 -5.73
CA PRO A 25 -3.53 -9.68 -4.30
C PRO A 25 -4.03 -8.37 -3.68
N ALA A 26 -4.33 -8.41 -2.38
CA ALA A 26 -4.74 -7.21 -1.63
C ALA A 26 -3.58 -6.21 -1.48
N THR A 27 -2.35 -6.70 -1.38
CA THR A 27 -1.12 -5.92 -1.28
C THR A 27 0.00 -6.60 -2.07
N PHE A 28 0.96 -5.83 -2.56
CA PHE A 28 2.22 -6.36 -3.08
C PHE A 28 3.34 -5.35 -2.84
N THR A 29 4.59 -5.83 -2.83
CA THR A 29 5.77 -4.99 -2.61
C THR A 29 6.51 -4.79 -3.93
N GLN A 30 6.85 -3.54 -4.25
CA GLN A 30 7.67 -3.20 -5.41
C GLN A 30 8.61 -2.06 -5.06
N GLY A 31 9.92 -2.26 -5.28
CA GLY A 31 10.95 -1.25 -4.99
C GLY A 31 10.99 -0.83 -3.52
N GLY A 32 10.80 -1.77 -2.59
CA GLY A 32 10.77 -1.49 -1.14
C GLY A 32 9.50 -0.79 -0.63
N LYS A 33 8.55 -0.48 -1.52
CA LYS A 33 7.25 0.10 -1.16
C LYS A 33 6.17 -0.94 -1.20
N VAL A 34 5.28 -0.92 -0.21
CA VAL A 34 4.08 -1.74 -0.22
C VAL A 34 2.95 -0.96 -0.87
N TYR A 35 2.41 -1.54 -1.93
CA TYR A 35 1.26 -1.04 -2.65
C TYR A 35 0.04 -1.84 -2.23
N ARG A 36 -1.03 -1.14 -1.82
CA ARG A 36 -2.31 -1.74 -1.46
C ARG A 36 -3.33 -1.49 -2.54
N ARG A 37 -4.22 -2.46 -2.79
CA ARG A 37 -5.32 -2.28 -3.73
C ARG A 37 -6.19 -1.12 -3.27
N LEU A 38 -6.48 -0.19 -4.18
CA LEU A 38 -7.38 0.92 -3.91
C LEU A 38 -8.78 0.37 -3.67
N THR A 39 -9.28 0.49 -2.45
CA THR A 39 -10.66 0.19 -2.07
C THR A 39 -11.32 1.45 -1.51
N PRO A 40 -12.66 1.53 -1.46
CA PRO A 40 -13.35 2.67 -0.82
C PRO A 40 -12.89 2.91 0.62
N GLU A 41 -12.63 1.83 1.37
CA GLU A 41 -12.11 1.91 2.74
C GLU A 41 -10.68 2.48 2.78
N TYR A 42 -9.82 2.06 1.86
CA TYR A 42 -8.46 2.59 1.77
C TYR A 42 -8.45 4.06 1.34
N TRP A 43 -9.39 4.46 0.48
CA TRP A 43 -9.65 5.85 0.14
C TRP A 43 -10.04 6.70 1.37
N ALA A 44 -10.88 6.17 2.27
CA ALA A 44 -11.25 6.86 3.50
C ALA A 44 -10.03 7.21 4.38
N TRP A 45 -9.05 6.30 4.43
CA TRP A 45 -7.78 6.55 5.12
C TRP A 45 -6.97 7.68 4.45
N PHE A 46 -6.83 7.68 3.12
CA PHE A 46 -6.17 8.77 2.40
C PHE A 46 -6.85 10.11 2.62
N TYR A 47 -8.18 10.15 2.56
CA TYR A 47 -8.96 11.36 2.81
C TYR A 47 -8.66 11.93 4.21
N ARG A 48 -8.61 11.09 5.24
CA ARG A 48 -8.26 11.56 6.59
C ARG A 48 -6.81 12.05 6.67
N LYS A 49 -5.86 11.35 6.06
CA LYS A 49 -4.44 11.78 6.03
C LYS A 49 -4.28 13.12 5.31
N TYR A 50 -4.99 13.32 4.20
CA TYR A 50 -5.01 14.59 3.48
C TYR A 50 -5.49 15.73 4.37
N HIS A 51 -6.57 15.55 5.14
CA HIS A 51 -7.04 16.54 6.13
C HIS A 51 -6.00 16.85 7.23
N VAL A 52 -5.12 15.90 7.57
CA VAL A 52 -4.00 16.17 8.50
C VAL A 52 -2.91 17.00 7.83
N VAL A 53 -2.60 16.74 6.56
CA VAL A 53 -1.64 17.52 5.76
C VAL A 53 -2.16 18.94 5.52
N GLU A 54 -3.44 19.10 5.20
CA GLU A 54 -4.09 20.41 5.08
C GLU A 54 -3.97 21.22 6.37
N LYS A 55 -4.23 20.61 7.53
CA LYS A 55 -3.99 21.24 8.83
C LYS A 55 -2.52 21.57 9.07
N ALA A 56 -1.60 20.78 8.55
CA ALA A 56 -0.17 21.06 8.66
C ALA A 56 0.21 22.30 7.83
N LEU A 57 -0.39 22.49 6.65
CA LEU A 57 -0.23 23.71 5.84
C LEU A 57 -0.75 24.95 6.58
N VAL A 58 -1.97 24.88 7.12
CA VAL A 58 -2.58 26.00 7.86
C VAL A 58 -1.73 26.40 9.07
N ASN A 59 -1.07 25.42 9.71
CA ASN A 59 -0.15 25.66 10.82
C ASN A 59 1.28 26.01 10.39
N GLY A 60 1.55 26.22 9.09
CA GLY A 60 2.86 26.57 8.55
C GLY A 60 3.93 25.48 8.68
N LYS A 61 3.54 24.21 8.91
CA LYS A 61 4.47 23.08 9.05
C LYS A 61 4.97 22.53 7.72
N ILE A 62 4.27 22.84 6.63
CA ILE A 62 4.66 22.49 5.26
C ILE A 62 4.55 23.73 4.37
N SER A 63 5.36 23.79 3.33
CA SER A 63 5.26 24.83 2.31
C SER A 63 4.04 24.61 1.43
N GLU A 64 3.47 25.70 0.93
CA GLU A 64 2.38 25.70 -0.04
C GLU A 64 2.75 24.93 -1.31
N THR A 65 4.00 25.03 -1.76
CA THR A 65 4.51 24.27 -2.92
C THR A 65 4.44 22.77 -2.68
N ALA A 66 4.87 22.30 -1.51
CA ALA A 66 4.83 20.89 -1.15
C ALA A 66 3.38 20.38 -1.01
N PHE A 67 2.47 21.24 -0.53
CA PHE A 67 1.05 20.91 -0.47
C PHE A 67 0.42 20.77 -1.86
N VAL A 68 0.75 21.66 -2.80
CA VAL A 68 0.25 21.60 -4.18
C VAL A 68 0.67 20.29 -4.85
N GLU A 69 1.92 19.85 -4.67
CA GLU A 69 2.38 18.55 -5.20
C GLU A 69 1.60 17.37 -4.61
N ILE A 70 1.30 17.42 -3.31
CA ILE A 70 0.49 16.38 -2.63
C ILE A 70 -0.94 16.40 -3.16
N LEU A 71 -1.53 17.59 -3.34
CA LEU A 71 -2.88 17.77 -3.84
C LEU A 71 -3.02 17.28 -5.29
N ASP A 72 -2.03 17.50 -6.13
CA ASP A 72 -2.03 17.02 -7.51
C ASP A 72 -2.10 15.48 -7.56
N ARG A 73 -1.21 14.80 -6.81
CA ARG A 73 -1.22 13.33 -6.70
C ARG A 73 -2.52 12.81 -6.08
N PHE A 74 -3.02 13.50 -5.07
CA PHE A 74 -4.28 13.14 -4.42
C PHE A 74 -5.48 13.29 -5.36
N SER A 75 -5.49 14.34 -6.19
CA SER A 75 -6.55 14.59 -7.18
C SER A 75 -6.52 13.54 -8.29
N ALA A 76 -5.33 13.14 -8.75
CA ALA A 76 -5.17 12.04 -9.69
C ALA A 76 -5.73 10.74 -9.11
N LEU A 77 -5.33 10.38 -7.87
CA LEU A 77 -5.85 9.19 -7.19
C LEU A 77 -7.38 9.25 -6.98
N TYR A 78 -7.92 10.43 -6.65
CA TYR A 78 -9.35 10.65 -6.51
C TYR A 78 -10.11 10.34 -7.80
N ASN A 79 -9.61 10.83 -8.94
CA ASN A 79 -10.24 10.57 -10.24
C ASN A 79 -10.30 9.08 -10.54
N HIS A 80 -9.23 8.34 -10.25
CA HIS A 80 -9.23 6.88 -10.37
C HIS A 80 -10.22 6.21 -9.42
N ALA A 81 -10.27 6.64 -8.15
CA ALA A 81 -11.21 6.10 -7.18
C ALA A 81 -12.66 6.33 -7.61
N VAL A 82 -12.96 7.52 -8.14
CA VAL A 82 -14.30 7.88 -8.63
C VAL A 82 -14.66 7.09 -9.88
N ALA A 83 -13.72 6.92 -10.82
CA ALA A 83 -13.95 6.12 -12.02
C ALA A 83 -14.21 4.65 -11.69
N ALA A 84 -13.58 4.12 -10.64
CA ALA A 84 -13.72 2.72 -10.24
C ALA A 84 -14.96 2.45 -9.36
N TYR A 85 -15.29 3.35 -8.43
CA TYR A 85 -16.28 3.10 -7.37
C TYR A 85 -17.44 4.08 -7.32
N GLY A 86 -17.34 5.23 -7.99
CA GLY A 86 -18.31 6.31 -7.92
C GLY A 86 -18.16 7.19 -6.66
N LYS A 87 -18.56 8.47 -6.78
CA LYS A 87 -18.38 9.48 -5.71
C LYS A 87 -19.16 9.15 -4.45
N GLU A 88 -20.35 8.56 -4.58
CA GLU A 88 -21.25 8.26 -3.45
C GLU A 88 -20.66 7.17 -2.56
N THR A 89 -20.21 6.06 -3.17
CA THR A 89 -19.52 4.96 -2.48
C THR A 89 -18.31 5.45 -1.69
N LEU A 90 -17.51 6.35 -2.27
CA LEU A 90 -16.34 6.91 -1.58
C LEU A 90 -16.73 7.79 -0.38
N ARG A 91 -17.78 8.60 -0.51
CA ARG A 91 -18.30 9.43 0.60
C ARG A 91 -18.86 8.58 1.72
N GLU A 92 -19.55 7.50 1.37
CA GLU A 92 -20.09 6.56 2.35
C GLU A 92 -18.98 5.82 3.09
N ALA A 93 -17.95 5.35 2.39
CA ALA A 93 -16.78 4.74 3.01
C ALA A 93 -16.07 5.71 3.97
N VAL A 94 -15.88 6.98 3.58
CA VAL A 94 -15.31 8.00 4.49
C VAL A 94 -16.10 8.14 5.80
N ARG A 95 -17.41 7.90 5.78
CA ARG A 95 -18.27 7.99 6.97
C ARG A 95 -18.29 6.71 7.81
N LEU A 96 -18.26 5.55 7.17
CA LEU A 96 -18.47 4.26 7.82
C LEU A 96 -17.19 3.51 8.18
N THR A 97 -16.08 3.78 7.49
CA THR A 97 -14.84 3.03 7.65
C THR A 97 -14.10 3.43 8.94
N ASP A 98 -13.81 2.44 9.79
CA ASP A 98 -12.80 2.59 10.84
C ASP A 98 -11.39 2.60 10.22
N ILE A 99 -10.83 3.80 10.10
CA ILE A 99 -9.50 4.02 9.53
C ILE A 99 -8.38 3.57 10.47
N SER A 100 -8.67 3.29 11.75
CA SER A 100 -7.67 2.92 12.76
C SER A 100 -7.02 1.58 12.42
N HIS A 101 -7.83 0.60 12.03
CA HIS A 101 -7.32 -0.70 11.58
C HIS A 101 -6.46 -0.58 10.31
N ILE A 102 -6.81 0.34 9.41
CA ILE A 102 -6.06 0.60 8.18
C ILE A 102 -4.72 1.30 8.49
N ASP A 103 -4.71 2.27 9.41
CA ASP A 103 -3.49 2.97 9.82
C ASP A 103 -2.46 2.02 10.43
N GLU A 104 -2.91 1.08 11.27
CA GLU A 104 -2.05 0.04 11.84
C GLU A 104 -1.50 -0.90 10.76
N ALA A 105 -2.32 -1.28 9.79
CA ALA A 105 -1.88 -2.09 8.66
C ALA A 105 -0.83 -1.37 7.82
N VAL A 106 -1.03 -0.08 7.53
CA VAL A 106 -0.07 0.75 6.80
C VAL A 106 1.22 0.93 7.59
N LYS A 107 1.17 1.14 8.91
CA LYS A 107 2.37 1.20 9.75
C LYS A 107 3.19 -0.09 9.67
N ARG A 108 2.54 -1.25 9.74
CA ARG A 108 3.21 -2.56 9.57
C ARG A 108 3.85 -2.68 8.20
N ASP A 109 3.17 -2.25 7.14
CA ASP A 109 3.76 -2.29 5.81
C ASP A 109 5.00 -1.42 5.67
N ASN A 110 4.99 -0.21 6.25
CA ASN A 110 6.16 0.66 6.22
C ASN A 110 7.31 0.05 7.03
N ALA A 111 7.02 -0.66 8.12
CA ALA A 111 8.03 -1.42 8.85
C ALA A 111 8.60 -2.59 8.02
N VAL A 112 7.76 -3.26 7.21
CA VAL A 112 8.15 -4.36 6.31
C VAL A 112 8.90 -3.87 5.07
N GLY A 113 8.54 -2.71 4.52
CA GLY A 113 9.24 -2.10 3.38
C GLY A 113 10.65 -1.61 3.74
N ASN A 114 10.89 -1.33 5.03
CA ASN A 114 12.18 -0.87 5.55
C ASN A 114 13.09 -2.03 6.01
N VAL A 115 12.65 -3.29 5.92
CA VAL A 115 13.53 -4.45 6.03
C VAL A 115 13.96 -4.91 4.64
N GLU A 116 15.23 -4.68 4.32
CA GLU A 116 15.93 -5.33 3.21
C GLU A 116 15.72 -6.87 3.23
N PRO A 117 15.83 -7.53 2.05
CA PRO A 117 15.35 -8.90 1.82
C PRO A 117 16.20 -9.93 2.58
N SER A 118 15.83 -10.19 3.82
CA SER A 118 16.19 -11.46 4.45
C SER A 118 15.31 -12.55 3.84
N VAL A 119 15.97 -13.61 3.37
CA VAL A 119 15.41 -14.89 2.89
C VAL A 119 15.17 -14.99 1.37
N VAL A 120 16.27 -14.89 0.62
CA VAL A 120 16.57 -16.01 -0.31
C VAL A 120 17.22 -17.10 0.54
N ARG A 121 16.41 -17.93 1.22
CA ARG A 121 16.90 -19.23 1.72
C ARG A 121 17.10 -20.09 0.48
N GLU A 122 18.27 -19.97 -0.11
CA GLU A 122 18.76 -20.96 -1.06
C GLU A 122 18.70 -22.33 -0.36
N SER A 123 17.78 -23.15 -0.85
CA SER A 123 17.64 -24.56 -0.52
C SER A 123 18.87 -25.33 -1.01
N ARG A 124 20.03 -25.15 -0.37
CA ARG A 124 21.11 -26.14 -0.43
C ARG A 124 20.88 -27.19 0.63
N ARG A 125 20.07 -28.16 0.20
CA ARG A 125 20.13 -29.59 0.50
C ARG A 125 20.92 -29.96 1.77
N ARG A 126 20.15 -30.37 2.77
CA ARG A 126 20.57 -31.27 3.84
C ARG A 126 21.40 -32.41 3.25
N ALA A 127 22.66 -32.57 3.67
CA ALA A 127 23.28 -33.88 3.71
C ALA A 127 22.77 -34.57 4.99
N PRO A 128 22.15 -35.76 4.92
CA PRO A 128 21.89 -36.53 6.12
C PRO A 128 23.21 -37.11 6.64
N SER A 129 23.50 -36.84 7.91
CA SER A 129 24.53 -37.53 8.68
C SER A 129 24.23 -39.03 8.70
N ILE A 130 25.07 -39.83 8.06
CA ILE A 130 25.12 -41.27 8.28
C ILE A 130 26.28 -41.54 9.24
N VAL A 131 25.90 -41.87 10.47
CA VAL A 131 26.72 -42.61 11.43
C VAL A 131 26.86 -44.04 10.90
N ALA A 132 28.10 -44.52 10.81
CA ALA A 132 28.38 -45.95 10.78
C ALA A 132 29.53 -46.22 11.76
N GLU A 133 29.15 -46.88 12.85
CA GLU A 133 30.03 -47.45 13.87
C GLU A 133 30.94 -48.57 13.32
N ARG A 134 32.08 -48.72 14.02
CA ARG A 134 32.89 -49.93 14.31
C ARG A 134 33.66 -50.66 13.19
N GLY A 135 34.98 -50.71 13.39
CA GLY A 135 35.65 -51.95 13.84
C GLY A 135 36.65 -52.61 12.89
N ARG A 136 37.96 -52.37 13.11
CA ARG A 136 38.97 -53.37 13.52
C ARG A 136 40.33 -52.73 13.72
#